data_AF-A0A2A3F9I8-F1
#
_entry.id   AF-A0A2A3F9I8-F1
#
_cell.length_a   1.000
_cell.length_b   1.000
_cell.length_c   1.000
_cell.angle_alpha   90.00
_cell.angle_beta   90.00
_cell.angle_gamma   90.00
#
_symmetry.space_group_name_H-M   'P 1'
#
loop_
_entity.id
_entity.type
_entity.pdbx_description
1 polymer ?
#
loop_
_entity_poly.entity_id
_entity_poly.type
_entity_poly.pdbx_seq_one_letter_code
_entity_poly.pdbx_strand_id
1 'polypeptide(L)'
;MIVIRRPEEADTFLDAGTMRCPQYRGTVARWGHGRARTVRSVGATTLTVRPQRVRCRDGGATHILLPTALQVRRADTTEVIGTALAHKANGPGFRSIAERMGRPESTMRRWLRRAAGEHVQWLHRRGTERLALVAREAFVTIRFVGNPLGDAPCVLAAAAVEDRRRFGFPDPPWDLIGIYTQGHLLSPPRSG
;
A
#
# COMPACT_ATOMS: atom_id res chain seq x y z
N MET A 1 -6.99 -11.75 -2.34
CA MET A 1 -7.34 -10.31 -2.35
C MET A 1 -6.84 -9.75 -3.65
N ILE A 2 -7.49 -8.75 -4.21
CA ILE A 2 -7.03 -8.02 -5.40
C ILE A 2 -6.82 -6.57 -4.96
N VAL A 3 -5.63 -6.04 -5.19
CA VAL A 3 -5.30 -4.65 -4.90
C VAL A 3 -5.78 -3.81 -6.06
N ILE A 4 -6.54 -2.76 -5.76
CA ILE A 4 -7.13 -1.85 -6.75
C ILE A 4 -6.70 -0.44 -6.39
N ARG A 5 -6.46 0.42 -7.38
CA ARG A 5 -6.10 1.82 -7.11
C ARG A 5 -7.26 2.54 -6.43
N ARG A 6 -8.43 2.53 -7.07
CA ARG A 6 -9.66 3.13 -6.55
C ARG A 6 -10.88 2.22 -6.75
N PRO A 7 -11.88 2.26 -5.86
CA PRO A 7 -13.12 1.49 -6.02
C PRO A 7 -13.83 1.71 -7.38
N GLU A 8 -13.93 2.95 -7.82
CA GLU A 8 -14.65 3.33 -9.05
C GLU A 8 -14.03 2.72 -10.32
N GLU A 9 -12.71 2.60 -10.37
CA GLU A 9 -12.01 1.93 -11.47
C GLU A 9 -12.22 0.43 -11.46
N ALA A 10 -12.30 -0.15 -10.26
CA ALA A 10 -12.57 -1.58 -10.13
C ALA A 10 -13.94 -1.93 -10.68
N ASP A 11 -14.95 -1.09 -10.46
CA ASP A 11 -16.27 -1.27 -11.05
C ASP A 11 -16.23 -1.26 -12.58
N THR A 12 -15.46 -0.34 -13.18
CA THR A 12 -15.26 -0.30 -14.63
C THR A 12 -14.65 -1.62 -15.18
N PHE A 13 -13.63 -2.17 -14.51
CA PHE A 13 -13.03 -3.45 -14.92
C PHE A 13 -13.95 -4.66 -14.71
N LEU A 14 -14.83 -4.60 -13.71
CA LEU A 14 -15.83 -5.63 -13.47
C LEU A 14 -16.92 -5.61 -14.52
N ASP A 15 -17.40 -4.43 -14.92
CA ASP A 15 -18.42 -4.26 -15.96
C ASP A 15 -17.87 -4.69 -17.33
N ALA A 16 -16.62 -4.37 -17.62
CA ALA A 16 -15.94 -4.81 -18.85
C ALA A 16 -15.54 -6.30 -18.83
N GLY A 17 -15.67 -7.00 -17.70
CA GLY A 17 -15.25 -8.40 -17.57
C GLY A 17 -13.74 -8.63 -17.71
N THR A 18 -12.92 -7.59 -17.52
CA THR A 18 -11.46 -7.64 -17.73
C THR A 18 -10.69 -7.98 -16.46
N MET A 19 -11.30 -7.81 -15.28
CA MET A 19 -10.67 -8.18 -14.00
C MET A 19 -10.51 -9.70 -13.89
N ARG A 20 -9.28 -10.15 -13.62
CA ARG A 20 -8.93 -11.58 -13.53
C ARG A 20 -8.69 -12.05 -12.10
N CYS A 21 -9.05 -13.31 -11.86
CA CYS A 21 -8.79 -14.00 -10.62
C CYS A 21 -7.28 -14.26 -10.47
N PRO A 22 -6.66 -13.86 -9.35
CA PRO A 22 -5.25 -14.15 -9.09
C PRO A 22 -4.94 -15.64 -8.87
N GLN A 23 -5.95 -16.49 -8.65
CA GLN A 23 -5.77 -17.92 -8.43
C GLN A 23 -6.02 -18.75 -9.69
N TYR A 24 -7.15 -18.51 -10.36
CA TYR A 24 -7.60 -19.33 -11.50
C TYR A 24 -7.44 -18.64 -12.86
N ARG A 25 -7.03 -17.37 -12.89
CA ARG A 25 -6.93 -16.52 -14.10
C ARG A 25 -8.27 -16.27 -14.85
N GLY A 26 -9.35 -16.93 -14.44
CA GLY A 26 -10.74 -16.65 -14.85
C GLY A 26 -11.24 -15.25 -14.55
N THR A 27 -12.37 -14.87 -15.14
CA THR A 27 -13.03 -13.60 -14.82
C THR A 27 -13.64 -13.64 -13.41
N VAL A 28 -13.78 -12.47 -12.80
CA VAL A 28 -14.45 -12.33 -11.50
C VAL A 28 -15.75 -11.54 -11.63
N ALA A 29 -16.75 -11.87 -10.83
CA ALA A 29 -18.01 -11.16 -10.73
C ALA A 29 -18.21 -10.56 -9.33
N ARG A 30 -19.04 -9.52 -9.24
CA ARG A 30 -19.48 -8.96 -7.96
C ARG A 30 -20.16 -10.06 -7.12
N TRP A 31 -19.78 -10.17 -5.86
CA TRP A 31 -20.29 -11.19 -4.94
C TRP A 31 -20.92 -10.58 -3.67
N GLY A 32 -20.54 -9.36 -3.31
CA GLY A 32 -21.06 -8.65 -2.16
C GLY A 32 -20.01 -7.76 -1.55
N HIS A 33 -20.03 -7.62 -0.23
CA HIS A 33 -19.13 -6.72 0.49
C HIS A 33 -18.56 -7.38 1.74
N GLY A 34 -17.38 -6.92 2.16
CA GLY A 34 -16.86 -7.18 3.49
C GLY A 34 -17.60 -6.40 4.58
N ARG A 35 -17.15 -6.57 5.83
CA ARG A 35 -17.65 -5.79 6.96
C ARG A 35 -17.25 -4.32 6.79
N ALA A 36 -18.19 -3.41 7.04
CA ALA A 36 -17.89 -2.00 7.13
C ALA A 36 -16.92 -1.73 8.30
N ARG A 37 -15.94 -0.85 8.08
CA ARG A 37 -14.93 -0.50 9.09
C ARG A 37 -14.55 0.96 8.99
N THR A 38 -14.25 1.56 10.13
CA THR A 38 -13.67 2.90 10.21
C THR A 38 -12.16 2.81 10.09
N VAL A 39 -11.58 3.66 9.24
CA VAL A 39 -10.14 3.79 9.01
C VAL A 39 -9.74 5.23 9.29
N ARG A 40 -8.71 5.42 10.11
CA ARG A 40 -8.17 6.74 10.42
C ARG A 40 -7.27 7.22 9.28
N SER A 41 -7.52 8.42 8.79
CA SER A 41 -6.69 9.10 7.81
C SER A 41 -5.76 10.10 8.51
N VAL A 42 -5.13 10.99 7.73
CA VAL A 42 -4.31 12.08 8.23
C VAL A 42 -5.13 13.00 9.15
N GLY A 43 -4.50 13.47 10.22
CA GLY A 43 -5.16 14.29 11.23
C GLY A 43 -6.28 13.56 11.98
N ALA A 44 -7.39 14.26 12.17
CA ALA A 44 -8.60 13.76 12.83
C ALA A 44 -9.59 13.07 11.87
N THR A 45 -9.30 13.07 10.56
CA THR A 45 -10.20 12.52 9.54
C THR A 45 -10.34 11.01 9.67
N THR A 46 -11.57 10.52 9.53
CA THR A 46 -11.87 9.09 9.46
C THR A 46 -12.69 8.75 8.22
N LEU A 47 -12.46 7.57 7.67
CA LEU A 47 -13.11 7.04 6.48
C LEU A 47 -13.90 5.80 6.87
N THR A 48 -15.19 5.75 6.54
CA THR A 48 -15.95 4.50 6.61
C THR A 48 -15.80 3.77 5.29
N VAL A 49 -15.18 2.59 5.33
CA VAL A 49 -14.94 1.78 4.14
C VAL A 49 -15.66 0.45 4.27
N ARG A 50 -16.27 0.01 3.18
CA ARG A 50 -16.90 -1.31 3.08
C ARG A 50 -16.37 -2.00 1.82
N PRO A 51 -15.22 -2.70 1.91
CA PRO A 51 -14.54 -3.24 0.73
C PRO A 51 -15.43 -4.21 -0.05
N GLN A 52 -15.48 -4.03 -1.38
CA GLN A 52 -16.22 -4.92 -2.27
C GLN A 52 -15.58 -6.32 -2.27
N ARG A 53 -16.41 -7.34 -2.47
CA ARG A 53 -16.02 -8.73 -2.68
C ARG A 53 -16.38 -9.17 -4.07
N VAL A 54 -15.46 -9.87 -4.69
CA VAL A 54 -15.63 -10.53 -5.99
C VAL A 54 -15.47 -12.03 -5.83
N ARG A 55 -16.10 -12.79 -6.73
CA ARG A 55 -16.00 -14.24 -6.81
C ARG A 55 -15.55 -14.66 -8.20
N CYS A 56 -14.57 -15.56 -8.26
CA CYS A 56 -14.11 -16.15 -9.51
C CYS A 56 -15.24 -16.98 -10.14
N ARG A 57 -15.47 -16.81 -11.45
CA ARG A 57 -16.47 -17.60 -12.18
C ARG A 57 -16.02 -19.05 -12.39
N ASP A 58 -14.73 -19.28 -12.56
CA ASP A 58 -14.19 -20.60 -12.92
C ASP A 58 -13.98 -21.50 -11.69
N GLY A 59 -13.45 -20.93 -10.60
CA GLY A 59 -13.05 -21.69 -9.41
C GLY A 59 -13.77 -21.31 -8.11
N GLY A 60 -14.70 -20.35 -8.15
CA GLY A 60 -15.51 -19.96 -7.00
C GLY A 60 -14.77 -19.25 -5.85
N ALA A 61 -13.44 -19.07 -5.93
CA ALA A 61 -12.67 -18.34 -4.92
C ALA A 61 -13.16 -16.89 -4.76
N THR A 62 -13.18 -16.40 -3.51
CA THR A 62 -13.61 -15.04 -3.21
C THR A 62 -12.43 -14.14 -2.85
N HIS A 63 -12.47 -12.88 -3.30
CA HIS A 63 -11.43 -11.90 -3.04
C HIS A 63 -12.04 -10.57 -2.60
N ILE A 64 -11.44 -9.95 -1.60
CA ILE A 64 -11.67 -8.53 -1.29
C ILE A 64 -10.93 -7.69 -2.32
N LEU A 65 -11.58 -6.65 -2.83
CA LEU A 65 -10.92 -5.57 -3.54
C LEU A 65 -10.42 -4.56 -2.51
N LEU A 66 -9.10 -4.39 -2.42
CA LEU A 66 -8.46 -3.50 -1.46
C LEU A 66 -7.97 -2.24 -2.18
N PRO A 67 -8.60 -1.07 -1.96
CA PRO A 67 -8.07 0.23 -2.38
C PRO A 67 -6.65 0.45 -1.85
N THR A 68 -5.78 1.04 -2.65
CA THR A 68 -4.37 1.20 -2.28
C THR A 68 -4.14 2.24 -1.18
N ALA A 69 -5.12 3.12 -0.95
CA ALA A 69 -5.22 3.96 0.24
C ALA A 69 -5.39 3.18 1.56
N LEU A 70 -5.67 1.87 1.49
CA LEU A 70 -5.87 1.00 2.64
C LEU A 70 -4.81 -0.09 2.74
N GLN A 71 -4.56 -0.53 3.97
CA GLN A 71 -3.66 -1.64 4.27
C GLN A 71 -4.41 -2.86 4.83
N VAL A 72 -3.88 -4.05 4.53
CA VAL A 72 -4.47 -5.33 4.97
C VAL A 72 -4.53 -5.38 6.50
N ARG A 73 -5.74 -5.56 7.04
CA ARG A 73 -5.97 -5.69 8.50
C ARG A 73 -5.39 -4.53 9.32
N ARG A 74 -5.45 -3.31 8.77
CA ARG A 74 -5.11 -2.07 9.49
C ARG A 74 -6.31 -1.13 9.55
N ALA A 75 -6.31 -0.31 10.60
CA ALA A 75 -7.32 0.71 10.88
C ALA A 75 -6.82 2.13 10.56
N ASP A 76 -5.73 2.23 9.80
CA ASP A 76 -5.09 3.48 9.40
C ASP A 76 -4.79 3.39 7.90
N THR A 77 -4.89 4.52 7.20
CA THR A 77 -4.62 4.59 5.76
C THR A 77 -3.14 4.29 5.45
N THR A 78 -2.88 3.96 4.20
CA THR A 78 -1.51 3.76 3.69
C THR A 78 -0.66 5.00 3.94
N GLU A 79 -1.23 6.19 3.72
CA GLU A 79 -0.56 7.48 3.98
C GLU A 79 -0.17 7.66 5.45
N VAL A 80 -1.07 7.37 6.40
CA VAL A 80 -0.75 7.46 7.84
C VAL A 80 0.39 6.50 8.20
N ILE A 81 0.33 5.27 7.71
CA ILE A 81 1.34 4.26 8.00
C ILE A 81 2.68 4.65 7.36
N GLY A 82 2.67 5.05 6.09
CA GLY A 82 3.86 5.48 5.36
C GLY A 82 4.53 6.70 5.98
N THR A 83 3.75 7.69 6.39
CA THR A 83 4.25 8.88 7.11
C THR A 83 4.92 8.50 8.42
N ALA A 84 4.39 7.52 9.16
CA ALA A 84 5.03 7.02 10.37
C ALA A 84 6.40 6.36 10.08
N LEU A 85 6.50 5.59 9.00
CA LEU A 85 7.75 4.98 8.56
C LEU A 85 8.77 6.05 8.13
N ALA A 86 8.33 7.05 7.37
CA ALA A 86 9.16 8.18 6.97
C ALA A 86 9.65 8.97 8.19
N HIS A 87 8.81 9.22 9.20
CA HIS A 87 9.28 9.82 10.45
C HIS A 87 10.32 8.93 11.15
N LYS A 88 10.11 7.61 11.20
CA LYS A 88 11.07 6.72 11.84
C LYS A 88 12.42 6.69 11.12
N ALA A 89 12.42 6.75 9.79
CA ALA A 89 13.62 6.85 8.97
C ALA A 89 14.49 8.08 9.31
N ASN A 90 13.86 9.16 9.77
CA ASN A 90 14.54 10.40 10.17
C ASN A 90 15.07 10.39 11.62
N GLY A 91 14.94 9.26 12.35
CA GLY A 91 15.54 9.10 13.69
C GLY A 91 14.58 9.01 14.89
N PRO A 92 13.47 9.77 14.97
CA PRO A 92 12.58 9.78 16.14
C PRO A 92 12.20 8.41 16.73
N GLY A 93 12.06 8.35 18.05
CA GLY A 93 11.55 7.19 18.77
C GLY A 93 10.05 6.99 18.56
N PHE A 94 9.55 5.77 18.78
CA PHE A 94 8.14 5.44 18.53
C PHE A 94 7.16 6.28 19.38
N ARG A 95 7.55 6.71 20.60
CA ARG A 95 6.71 7.57 21.46
C ARG A 95 6.49 8.95 20.84
N SER A 96 7.59 9.60 20.44
CA SER A 96 7.54 10.91 19.77
C SER A 96 6.73 10.87 18.47
N ILE A 97 6.87 9.79 17.68
CA ILE A 97 6.06 9.62 16.46
C ILE A 97 4.57 9.41 16.80
N ALA A 98 4.27 8.59 17.81
CA ALA A 98 2.91 8.32 18.25
C ALA A 98 2.19 9.61 18.70
N GLU A 99 2.87 10.42 19.52
CA GLU A 99 2.40 11.73 19.96
C GLU A 99 2.16 12.67 18.78
N ARG A 100 3.18 12.86 17.92
CA ARG A 100 3.08 13.72 16.73
C ARG A 100 1.92 13.35 15.80
N MET A 101 1.63 12.07 15.67
CA MET A 101 0.59 11.56 14.78
C MET A 101 -0.77 11.37 15.45
N GLY A 102 -0.87 11.59 16.78
CA GLY A 102 -2.09 11.34 17.54
C GLY A 102 -2.54 9.88 17.47
N ARG A 103 -1.61 8.93 17.59
CA ARG A 103 -1.90 7.47 17.53
C ARG A 103 -1.37 6.76 18.78
N PRO A 104 -1.96 5.62 19.20
CA PRO A 104 -1.49 4.92 20.38
C PRO A 104 -0.04 4.43 20.24
N GLU A 105 0.78 4.62 21.29
CA GLU A 105 2.19 4.17 21.30
C GLU A 105 2.33 2.67 20.98
N SER A 106 1.42 1.85 21.50
CA SER A 106 1.41 0.40 21.26
C SER A 106 1.23 0.05 19.78
N THR A 107 0.41 0.83 19.07
CA THR A 107 0.19 0.70 17.61
C THR A 107 1.46 1.09 16.86
N MET A 108 2.04 2.24 17.20
CA MET A 108 3.26 2.73 16.57
C MET A 108 4.43 1.76 16.77
N ARG A 109 4.67 1.33 18.01
CA ARG A 109 5.68 0.31 18.34
C ARG A 109 5.48 -0.97 17.54
N ARG A 110 4.23 -1.44 17.43
CA ARG A 110 3.87 -2.66 16.68
C ARG A 110 4.14 -2.53 15.19
N TRP A 111 3.92 -1.36 14.59
CA TRP A 111 4.19 -1.11 13.18
C TRP A 111 5.69 -1.08 12.90
N LEU A 112 6.44 -0.27 13.66
CA LEU A 112 7.87 -0.11 13.47
C LEU A 112 8.65 -1.42 13.67
N ARG A 113 8.22 -2.27 14.60
CA ARG A 113 8.80 -3.63 14.74
C ARG A 113 8.62 -4.50 13.50
N ARG A 114 7.54 -4.32 12.74
CA ARG A 114 7.31 -5.07 11.51
C ARG A 114 7.99 -4.45 10.30
N ALA A 115 8.25 -3.15 10.33
CA ALA A 115 9.06 -2.44 9.36
C ALA A 115 10.55 -2.52 9.71
N ALA A 116 11.05 -3.74 9.88
CA ALA A 116 12.45 -4.02 10.17
C ALA A 116 12.89 -5.33 9.48
N GLY A 117 14.20 -5.57 9.43
CA GLY A 117 14.79 -6.81 8.89
C GLY A 117 14.44 -7.05 7.42
N GLU A 118 14.14 -8.30 7.08
CA GLU A 118 13.82 -8.74 5.72
C GLU A 118 12.64 -7.99 5.09
N HIS A 119 11.66 -7.54 5.89
CA HIS A 119 10.51 -6.82 5.36
C HIS A 119 10.92 -5.48 4.71
N VAL A 120 11.90 -4.79 5.29
CA VAL A 120 12.39 -3.52 4.74
C VAL A 120 13.17 -3.77 3.44
N GLN A 121 13.93 -4.87 3.37
CA GLN A 121 14.61 -5.27 2.13
C GLN A 121 13.59 -5.64 1.04
N TRP A 122 12.49 -6.30 1.41
CA TRP A 122 11.39 -6.57 0.50
C TRP A 122 10.76 -5.27 -0.01
N LEU A 123 10.47 -4.29 0.87
CA LEU A 123 9.96 -2.98 0.46
C LEU A 123 10.91 -2.26 -0.50
N HIS A 124 12.22 -2.26 -0.19
CA HIS A 124 13.25 -1.68 -1.04
C HIS A 124 13.21 -2.32 -2.43
N ARG A 125 13.22 -3.66 -2.49
CA ARG A 125 13.16 -4.41 -3.75
C ARG A 125 11.94 -4.04 -4.58
N ARG A 126 10.75 -3.96 -3.97
CA ARG A 126 9.51 -3.57 -4.66
C ARG A 126 9.61 -2.17 -5.27
N GLY A 127 10.20 -1.23 -4.54
CA GLY A 127 10.45 0.12 -5.05
C GLY A 127 11.48 0.14 -6.17
N THR A 128 12.59 -0.58 -6.02
CA THR A 128 13.63 -0.72 -7.06
C THR A 128 13.06 -1.34 -8.34
N GLU A 129 12.32 -2.45 -8.24
CA GLU A 129 11.68 -3.10 -9.38
C GLU A 129 10.74 -2.15 -10.10
N ARG A 130 9.89 -1.41 -9.35
CA ARG A 130 8.99 -0.44 -9.98
C ARG A 130 9.76 0.69 -10.64
N LEU A 131 10.74 1.27 -9.94
CA LEU A 131 11.52 2.39 -10.47
C LEU A 131 12.28 2.00 -11.73
N ALA A 132 12.88 0.81 -11.76
CA ALA A 132 13.56 0.29 -12.94
C ALA A 132 12.63 0.14 -14.16
N LEU A 133 11.36 -0.20 -13.92
CA LEU A 133 10.35 -0.32 -14.98
C LEU A 133 9.89 1.04 -15.53
N VAL A 134 9.83 2.09 -14.69
CA VAL A 134 9.22 3.37 -15.07
C VAL A 134 10.23 4.47 -15.39
N ALA A 135 11.40 4.45 -14.75
CA ALA A 135 12.41 5.51 -14.83
C ALA A 135 13.78 5.01 -14.32
N ARG A 136 14.42 4.09 -15.05
CA ARG A 136 15.72 3.52 -14.66
C ARG A 136 16.80 4.60 -14.48
N GLU A 137 16.77 5.65 -15.27
CA GLU A 137 17.68 6.79 -15.17
C GLU A 137 17.58 7.52 -13.82
N ALA A 138 16.42 7.49 -13.15
CA ALA A 138 16.22 8.24 -11.92
C ALA A 138 17.04 7.70 -10.74
N PHE A 139 17.58 6.47 -10.82
CA PHE A 139 18.46 5.92 -9.78
C PHE A 139 19.67 6.82 -9.47
N VAL A 140 20.21 7.55 -10.45
CA VAL A 140 21.38 8.43 -10.24
C VAL A 140 21.05 9.68 -9.42
N THR A 141 19.77 10.02 -9.28
CA THR A 141 19.29 11.19 -8.55
C THR A 141 18.88 10.89 -7.11
N ILE A 142 18.74 9.61 -6.76
CA ILE A 142 18.31 9.21 -5.42
C ILE A 142 19.47 9.31 -4.45
N ARG A 143 19.27 10.09 -3.38
CA ARG A 143 20.19 10.13 -2.25
C ARG A 143 19.73 9.13 -1.18
N PHE A 144 20.39 7.99 -1.13
CA PHE A 144 20.20 7.02 -0.06
C PHE A 144 20.84 7.53 1.24
N VAL A 145 20.17 7.25 2.36
CA VAL A 145 20.60 7.62 3.72
C VAL A 145 21.58 6.59 4.27
N GLY A 146 21.62 5.38 3.68
CA GLY A 146 22.54 4.31 4.08
C GLY A 146 22.00 3.46 5.23
N ASN A 147 20.71 3.58 5.55
CA ASN A 147 20.02 2.64 6.43
C ASN A 147 18.77 2.09 5.73
N PRO A 148 18.47 0.78 5.86
CA PRO A 148 17.40 0.16 5.09
C PRO A 148 16.04 0.84 5.26
N LEU A 149 15.71 1.29 6.47
CA LEU A 149 14.40 1.86 6.79
C LEU A 149 14.21 3.26 6.18
N GLY A 150 15.28 3.99 5.91
CA GLY A 150 15.25 5.22 5.11
C GLY A 150 15.26 4.94 3.61
N ASP A 151 16.13 4.03 3.18
CA ASP A 151 16.36 3.77 1.75
C ASP A 151 15.14 3.15 1.06
N ALA A 152 14.40 2.27 1.76
CA ALA A 152 13.21 1.62 1.20
C ALA A 152 12.07 2.61 0.89
N PRO A 153 11.62 3.47 1.83
CA PRO A 153 10.69 4.54 1.50
C PRO A 153 11.21 5.51 0.42
N CYS A 154 12.51 5.83 0.39
CA CYS A 154 13.08 6.72 -0.62
C CYS A 154 12.89 6.17 -2.05
N VAL A 155 13.25 4.91 -2.30
CA VAL A 155 13.08 4.31 -3.64
C VAL A 155 11.60 4.11 -4.01
N LEU A 156 10.76 3.76 -3.03
CA LEU A 156 9.30 3.67 -3.22
C LEU A 156 8.68 5.03 -3.60
N ALA A 157 9.10 6.10 -2.92
CA ALA A 157 8.65 7.46 -3.19
C ALA A 157 9.14 7.94 -4.56
N ALA A 158 10.40 7.67 -4.93
CA ALA A 158 10.92 7.99 -6.25
C ALA A 158 10.11 7.31 -7.36
N ALA A 159 9.80 6.02 -7.20
CA ALA A 159 8.93 5.29 -8.13
C ALA A 159 7.54 5.93 -8.25
N ALA A 160 6.94 6.32 -7.13
CA ALA A 160 5.63 6.97 -7.13
C ALA A 160 5.65 8.37 -7.78
N VAL A 161 6.69 9.17 -7.54
CA VAL A 161 6.87 10.48 -8.16
C VAL A 161 7.02 10.33 -9.68
N GLU A 162 7.83 9.40 -10.14
CA GLU A 162 8.02 9.14 -11.57
C GLU A 162 6.76 8.58 -12.23
N ASP A 163 6.00 7.74 -11.53
CA ASP A 163 4.69 7.27 -12.01
C ASP A 163 3.72 8.43 -12.21
N ARG A 164 3.63 9.34 -11.24
CA ARG A 164 2.79 10.55 -11.37
C ARG A 164 3.26 11.43 -12.53
N ARG A 165 4.57 11.63 -12.67
CA ARG A 165 5.16 12.49 -13.70
C ARG A 165 4.94 11.95 -15.11
N ARG A 166 5.10 10.64 -15.31
CA ARG A 166 5.06 10.00 -16.64
C ARG A 166 3.66 9.61 -17.09
N PHE A 167 2.83 9.16 -16.16
CA PHE A 167 1.50 8.62 -16.48
C PHE A 167 0.35 9.51 -15.99
N GLY A 168 0.65 10.65 -15.36
CA GLY A 168 -0.36 11.62 -14.95
C GLY A 168 -1.25 11.14 -13.79
N PHE A 169 -0.79 10.18 -12.99
CA PHE A 169 -1.59 9.71 -11.84
C PHE A 169 -1.83 10.86 -10.85
N PRO A 170 -3.11 11.14 -10.48
CA PRO A 170 -3.40 12.18 -9.49
C PRO A 170 -3.23 11.69 -8.04
N ASP A 171 -3.12 10.37 -7.83
CA ASP A 171 -3.06 9.74 -6.51
C ASP A 171 -1.85 10.21 -5.69
N PRO A 172 -2.01 10.40 -4.37
CA PRO A 172 -0.89 10.73 -3.51
C PRO A 172 0.17 9.62 -3.57
N PRO A 173 1.47 9.94 -3.39
CA PRO A 173 2.54 8.95 -3.51
C PRO A 173 2.33 7.67 -2.69
N TRP A 174 1.76 7.80 -1.48
CA TRP A 174 1.47 6.66 -0.62
C TRP A 174 0.44 5.69 -1.20
N ASP A 175 -0.55 6.18 -1.95
CA ASP A 175 -1.54 5.33 -2.59
C ASP A 175 -0.91 4.56 -3.76
N LEU A 176 0.01 5.17 -4.50
CA LEU A 176 0.77 4.45 -5.53
C LEU A 176 1.72 3.41 -4.92
N ILE A 177 2.37 3.74 -3.80
CA ILE A 177 3.17 2.78 -3.03
C ILE A 177 2.33 1.59 -2.56
N GLY A 178 1.06 1.81 -2.24
CA GLY A 178 0.10 0.74 -1.96
C GLY A 178 -0.02 -0.29 -3.09
N ILE A 179 0.15 0.13 -4.35
CA ILE A 179 0.17 -0.77 -5.53
C ILE A 179 1.44 -1.62 -5.51
N TYR A 180 2.61 -1.00 -5.38
CA TYR A 180 3.89 -1.73 -5.49
C TYR A 180 4.03 -2.75 -4.35
N THR A 181 3.55 -2.36 -3.18
CA THR A 181 3.55 -3.17 -1.96
C THR A 181 2.30 -4.03 -1.84
N GLN A 182 1.37 -4.02 -2.79
CA GLN A 182 0.16 -4.85 -2.76
C GLN A 182 -0.66 -4.72 -1.44
N GLY A 183 -0.68 -3.55 -0.81
CA GLY A 183 -1.36 -3.34 0.49
C GLY A 183 -0.63 -3.94 1.70
N HIS A 184 0.67 -4.23 1.56
CA HIS A 184 1.52 -4.94 2.51
C HIS A 184 2.70 -4.08 3.03
N LEU A 185 2.47 -2.79 3.33
CA LEU A 185 3.51 -1.87 3.79
C LEU A 185 4.13 -2.27 5.14
N LEU A 186 3.41 -3.00 5.99
CA LEU A 186 3.87 -3.42 7.32
C LEU A 186 4.12 -4.92 7.46
N SER A 187 3.82 -5.77 6.48
CA SER A 187 4.07 -7.21 6.58
C SER A 187 3.99 -7.78 5.17
N PRO A 188 4.96 -8.59 4.72
CA PRO A 188 4.94 -9.08 3.35
C PRO A 188 3.69 -9.96 3.15
N PRO A 189 3.20 -10.08 1.91
CA PRO A 189 2.19 -11.09 1.61
C PRO A 189 2.73 -12.45 2.06
N ARG A 190 1.87 -13.28 2.68
CA ARG A 190 2.28 -14.66 2.99
C ARG A 190 2.67 -15.28 1.66
N SER A 191 3.89 -15.79 1.55
CA SER A 191 4.32 -16.62 0.42
C SER A 191 3.22 -17.65 0.20
N GLY A 192 2.56 -17.55 -0.97
CA GLY A 192 1.66 -18.58 -1.45
C GLY A 192 2.47 -19.76 -1.95
#